data_AF-A0AAV1IAS7-F1
#
_entry.id   AF-A0AAV1IAS7-F1
#
_cell.length_a   1.000
_cell.length_b   1.000
_cell.length_c   1.000
_cell.angle_alpha   90.00
_cell.angle_beta   90.00
_cell.angle_gamma   90.00
#
_symmetry.space_group_name_H-M   'P 1'
#
loop_
_entity.id
_entity.type
_entity.pdbx_description
1 polymer ?
#
loop_
_entity_poly.entity_id
_entity_poly.type
_entity_poly.pdbx_seq_one_letter_code
_entity_poly.pdbx_strand_id
1 'polypeptide(L)'
;MATTPQGNDSAWGWEGFYSDASFRNEVKAWRAEDIEQRVLNNAFLLWERYAESNRRFVEERAEQLKSFANLAALIAGFAIVSFLQFDYNVGSTLEGLDLAFGLTMAIVVALSVNSMSLCGLIHAAVMKTGKMYVAESEEAEFMKRCREFALQYCSGDHPPQPRRDIKSFWLNYCEDEWQRAFFMFSASVGVFYVNLALASWIKFNSVTIAASIMTAVFGVGFVYFLYIHARWWGPVVKSVSRAYGPSLKDLEAHMGLPFDWHLRPRRFGSMAAGHPSNLKER
;
A
#
# COMPACT_ATOMS: atom_id res chain seq x y z
N MET A 1 -75.38 -53.73 -31.14
CA MET A 1 -73.92 -53.84 -30.90
C MET A 1 -73.35 -52.43 -30.89
N ALA A 2 -73.10 -51.88 -29.71
CA ALA A 2 -72.38 -50.61 -29.53
C ALA A 2 -71.44 -50.82 -28.34
N THR A 3 -70.16 -50.99 -28.64
CA THR A 3 -69.08 -51.13 -27.67
C THR A 3 -68.64 -49.73 -27.24
N THR A 4 -68.92 -49.35 -26.00
CA THR A 4 -68.31 -48.17 -25.36
C THR A 4 -66.84 -48.47 -25.05
N PRO A 5 -65.89 -47.59 -25.41
CA PRO A 5 -64.50 -47.73 -24.96
C PRO A 5 -64.41 -47.28 -23.49
N GLN A 6 -64.00 -48.20 -22.60
CA GLN A 6 -63.57 -47.84 -21.25
C GLN A 6 -62.24 -47.09 -21.37
N GLY A 7 -62.31 -45.77 -21.20
CA GLY A 7 -61.18 -44.85 -21.22
C GLY A 7 -60.22 -45.14 -20.07
N ASN A 8 -58.96 -45.29 -20.46
CA ASN A 8 -57.80 -45.52 -19.60
C ASN A 8 -57.33 -44.19 -18.97
N ASP A 9 -58.26 -43.40 -18.42
CA ASP A 9 -58.04 -42.00 -18.04
C ASP A 9 -57.31 -41.84 -16.69
N SER A 10 -57.12 -42.92 -15.94
CA SER A 10 -56.45 -42.90 -14.64
C SER A 10 -54.93 -43.09 -14.70
N ALA A 11 -54.39 -43.61 -15.81
CA ALA A 11 -52.95 -43.81 -15.98
C ALA A 11 -52.21 -42.48 -16.21
N TRP A 12 -52.82 -41.57 -16.96
CA TRP A 12 -52.27 -40.24 -17.27
C TRP A 12 -52.16 -39.31 -16.04
N GLY A 13 -52.99 -39.51 -15.02
CA GLY A 13 -53.03 -38.64 -13.84
C GLY A 13 -51.86 -38.87 -12.88
N TRP A 14 -51.40 -40.11 -12.71
CA TRP A 14 -50.29 -40.44 -11.81
C TRP A 14 -48.94 -40.21 -12.49
N GLU A 15 -48.76 -40.63 -13.73
CA GLU A 15 -47.52 -40.39 -14.50
C GLU A 15 -47.23 -38.89 -14.67
N GLY A 16 -48.26 -38.08 -14.96
CA GLY A 16 -48.14 -36.62 -15.03
C GLY A 16 -47.80 -35.97 -13.68
N PHE A 17 -48.32 -36.49 -12.57
CA PHE A 17 -48.03 -35.98 -11.24
C PHE A 17 -46.60 -36.32 -10.77
N TYR A 18 -46.12 -37.54 -11.09
CA TYR A 18 -44.73 -37.92 -10.82
C TYR A 18 -43.75 -37.12 -11.68
N SER A 19 -44.06 -36.86 -12.96
CA SER A 19 -43.24 -35.99 -13.80
C SER A 19 -43.23 -34.53 -13.32
N ASP A 20 -44.34 -34.03 -12.80
CA ASP A 20 -44.42 -32.69 -12.22
C ASP A 20 -43.62 -32.57 -10.91
N ALA A 21 -43.66 -33.60 -10.07
CA ALA A 21 -42.91 -33.63 -8.82
C ALA A 21 -41.40 -33.71 -9.06
N SER A 22 -40.94 -34.54 -10.01
CA SER A 22 -39.53 -34.64 -10.38
C SER A 22 -39.03 -33.33 -11.01
N PHE A 23 -39.80 -32.74 -11.92
CA PHE A 23 -39.48 -31.46 -12.55
C PHE A 23 -39.36 -30.33 -11.50
N ARG A 24 -40.27 -30.28 -10.53
CA ARG A 24 -40.19 -29.29 -9.43
C ARG A 24 -38.93 -29.46 -8.57
N ASN A 25 -38.47 -30.69 -8.37
CA ASN A 25 -37.24 -30.95 -7.62
C ASN A 25 -35.99 -30.57 -8.41
N GLU A 26 -35.97 -30.83 -9.72
CA GLU A 26 -34.90 -30.38 -10.61
C GLU A 26 -34.81 -28.86 -10.68
N VAL A 27 -35.95 -28.17 -10.83
CA VAL A 27 -35.99 -26.70 -10.82
C VAL A 27 -35.50 -26.12 -9.49
N LYS A 28 -35.79 -26.78 -8.36
CA LYS A 28 -35.25 -26.36 -7.05
C LYS A 28 -33.74 -26.55 -6.99
N ALA A 29 -33.23 -27.68 -7.48
CA ALA A 29 -31.80 -27.96 -7.54
C ALA A 29 -31.06 -26.94 -8.41
N TRP A 30 -31.55 -26.66 -9.62
CA TRP A 30 -30.96 -25.66 -10.52
C TRP A 30 -30.97 -24.25 -9.92
N ARG A 31 -32.03 -23.86 -9.20
CA ARG A 31 -32.05 -22.56 -8.51
C ARG A 31 -31.02 -22.50 -7.39
N ALA A 32 -30.83 -23.59 -6.65
CA ALA A 32 -29.82 -23.63 -5.59
C ALA A 32 -28.40 -23.52 -6.18
N GLU A 33 -28.12 -24.24 -7.27
CA GLU A 33 -26.84 -24.17 -7.99
C GLU A 33 -26.58 -22.79 -8.61
N ASP A 34 -27.58 -22.18 -9.26
CA ASP A 34 -27.48 -20.83 -9.85
C ASP A 34 -27.19 -19.77 -8.77
N ILE A 35 -27.78 -19.90 -7.58
CA ILE A 35 -27.47 -19.01 -6.45
C ILE A 35 -26.03 -19.21 -5.96
N GLU A 36 -25.57 -20.46 -5.79
CA GLU A 36 -24.18 -20.75 -5.37
C GLU A 36 -23.19 -20.17 -6.39
N GLN A 37 -23.41 -20.39 -7.69
CA GLN A 37 -22.54 -19.89 -8.75
C GLN A 37 -22.45 -18.36 -8.77
N ARG A 38 -23.57 -17.66 -8.57
CA ARG A 38 -23.57 -16.18 -8.51
C ARG A 38 -22.80 -15.67 -7.30
N VAL A 39 -22.93 -16.31 -6.15
CA VAL A 39 -22.19 -15.94 -4.93
C VAL A 39 -20.69 -16.12 -5.14
N LEU A 40 -20.28 -17.25 -5.73
CA LEU A 40 -18.88 -17.50 -6.07
C LEU A 40 -18.36 -16.49 -7.10
N ASN A 41 -19.12 -16.21 -8.16
CA ASN A 41 -18.72 -15.22 -9.17
C ASN A 41 -18.54 -13.81 -8.57
N ASN A 42 -19.43 -13.41 -7.66
CA ASN A 42 -19.30 -12.15 -6.92
C ASN A 42 -18.06 -12.14 -6.02
N ALA A 43 -17.73 -13.27 -5.38
CA ALA A 43 -16.52 -13.43 -4.60
C ALA A 43 -15.25 -13.29 -5.46
N PHE A 44 -15.22 -13.93 -6.64
CA PHE A 44 -14.14 -13.79 -7.62
C PHE A 44 -13.93 -12.33 -8.03
N LEU A 45 -14.99 -11.62 -8.40
CA LEU A 45 -14.90 -10.21 -8.77
C LEU A 45 -14.46 -9.30 -7.62
N LEU A 46 -14.82 -9.63 -6.37
CA LEU A 46 -14.33 -8.91 -5.19
C LEU A 46 -12.85 -9.17 -4.95
N TRP A 47 -12.42 -10.42 -5.05
CA TRP A 47 -11.02 -10.81 -4.92
C TRP A 47 -10.15 -10.16 -5.98
N GLU A 48 -10.54 -10.20 -7.25
CA GLU A 48 -9.79 -9.61 -8.35
C GLU A 48 -9.59 -8.11 -8.13
N ARG A 49 -10.65 -7.37 -7.78
CA ARG A 49 -10.55 -5.93 -7.45
C ARG A 49 -9.64 -5.67 -6.25
N TYR A 50 -9.70 -6.53 -5.24
CA TYR A 50 -8.89 -6.42 -4.04
C TYR A 50 -7.40 -6.68 -4.33
N ALA A 51 -7.10 -7.80 -5.01
CA ALA A 51 -5.76 -8.19 -5.42
C ALA A 51 -5.16 -7.14 -6.37
N GLU A 52 -5.94 -6.63 -7.33
CA GLU A 52 -5.49 -5.58 -8.23
C GLU A 52 -5.22 -4.27 -7.50
N SER A 53 -6.08 -3.86 -6.56
CA SER A 53 -5.83 -2.66 -5.75
C SER A 53 -4.55 -2.80 -4.93
N ASN A 54 -4.26 -3.99 -4.39
CA ASN A 54 -3.05 -4.24 -3.63
C ASN A 54 -1.82 -4.25 -4.54
N ARG A 55 -1.91 -4.88 -5.71
CA ARG A 55 -0.84 -4.88 -6.72
C ARG A 55 -0.47 -3.46 -7.14
N ARG A 56 -1.46 -2.65 -7.53
CA ARG A 56 -1.22 -1.24 -7.93
C ARG A 56 -0.59 -0.44 -6.80
N PHE A 57 -1.06 -0.60 -5.56
CA PHE A 57 -0.45 0.07 -4.40
C PHE A 57 1.02 -0.34 -4.19
N VAL A 58 1.32 -1.63 -4.32
CA VAL A 58 2.68 -2.16 -4.23
C VAL A 58 3.56 -1.59 -5.34
N GLU A 59 3.08 -1.58 -6.59
CA GLU A 59 3.80 -1.03 -7.76
C GLU A 59 4.07 0.46 -7.59
N GLU A 60 3.05 1.26 -7.26
CA GLU A 60 3.19 2.70 -7.01
C GLU A 60 4.22 3.01 -5.93
N ARG A 61 4.17 2.31 -4.79
CA ARG A 61 5.14 2.52 -3.69
C ARG A 61 6.53 2.01 -4.06
N ALA A 62 6.62 0.91 -4.80
CA ALA A 62 7.88 0.38 -5.27
C ALA A 62 8.59 1.34 -6.24
N GLU A 63 7.85 1.93 -7.18
CA GLU A 63 8.36 2.95 -8.10
C GLU A 63 8.80 4.22 -7.38
N GLN A 64 8.02 4.70 -6.41
CA GLN A 64 8.38 5.83 -5.56
C GLN A 64 9.71 5.56 -4.84
N LEU A 65 9.85 4.41 -4.16
CA LEU A 65 11.07 4.04 -3.45
C LEU A 65 12.28 3.90 -4.38
N LYS A 66 12.08 3.33 -5.57
CA LYS A 66 13.14 3.15 -6.57
C LYS A 66 13.65 4.49 -7.08
N SER A 67 12.75 5.40 -7.46
CA SER A 67 13.14 6.75 -7.92
C SER A 67 13.92 7.49 -6.84
N PHE A 68 13.49 7.38 -5.58
CA PHE A 68 14.14 8.04 -4.45
C PHE A 68 15.52 7.47 -4.13
N ALA A 69 15.65 6.14 -4.09
CA ALA A 69 16.93 5.49 -3.88
C ALA A 69 17.95 5.87 -4.96
N ASN A 70 17.52 5.93 -6.23
CA ASN A 70 18.38 6.37 -7.33
C ASN A 70 18.83 7.83 -7.19
N LEU A 71 17.93 8.73 -6.78
CA LEU A 71 18.28 10.14 -6.57
C LEU A 71 19.25 10.32 -5.40
N ALA A 72 19.06 9.58 -4.30
CA ALA A 72 19.99 9.56 -3.18
C ALA A 72 21.37 9.04 -3.59
N ALA A 73 21.42 7.98 -4.41
CA ALA A 73 22.68 7.44 -4.95
C ALA A 73 23.42 8.46 -5.82
N LEU A 74 22.70 9.19 -6.68
CA LEU A 74 23.29 10.23 -7.53
C LEU A 74 23.86 11.37 -6.70
N ILE A 75 23.16 11.83 -5.67
CA ILE A 75 23.66 12.88 -4.78
C ILE A 75 24.91 12.41 -4.06
N ALA A 76 24.89 11.20 -3.48
CA ALA A 76 26.07 10.61 -2.82
C ALA A 76 27.26 10.44 -3.78
N GLY A 77 27.01 9.99 -5.00
CA GLY A 77 28.04 9.85 -6.03
C GLY A 77 28.64 11.20 -6.45
N PHE A 78 27.79 12.19 -6.73
CA PHE A 78 28.22 13.54 -7.08
C PHE A 78 29.03 14.21 -5.96
N ALA A 79 28.56 14.02 -4.73
CA ALA A 79 29.24 14.40 -3.49
C ALA A 79 30.68 13.84 -3.43
N ILE A 80 30.84 12.53 -3.59
CA ILE A 80 32.15 11.86 -3.54
C ILE A 80 33.05 12.31 -4.70
N VAL A 81 32.53 12.38 -5.91
CA VAL A 81 33.31 12.81 -7.09
C VAL A 81 33.77 14.25 -6.93
N SER A 82 32.88 15.14 -6.45
CA SER A 82 33.23 16.53 -6.17
C SER A 82 34.35 16.63 -5.16
N PHE A 83 34.30 15.84 -4.08
CA PHE A 83 35.37 15.78 -3.08
C PHE A 83 36.71 15.32 -3.67
N LEU A 84 36.70 14.27 -4.52
CA LEU A 84 37.92 13.73 -5.13
C LEU A 84 38.54 14.65 -6.18
N GLN A 85 37.70 15.40 -6.90
CA GLN A 85 38.15 16.35 -7.94
C GLN A 85 38.50 17.73 -7.36
N PHE A 86 38.22 17.96 -6.07
CA PHE A 86 38.48 19.22 -5.43
C PHE A 86 39.97 19.39 -5.19
N ASP A 87 40.61 20.20 -6.03
CA ASP A 87 42.04 20.48 -5.92
C ASP A 87 42.32 21.49 -4.79
N TYR A 88 43.22 21.13 -3.88
CA TYR A 88 43.57 21.89 -2.68
C TYR A 88 44.84 22.70 -2.89
N ASN A 89 44.75 24.04 -2.80
CA ASN A 89 45.93 24.89 -2.70
C ASN A 89 46.44 24.91 -1.25
N VAL A 90 47.35 23.98 -0.95
CA VAL A 90 48.01 23.84 0.35
C VAL A 90 48.74 25.14 0.70
N GLY A 91 48.19 25.91 1.63
CA GLY A 91 48.88 27.08 2.23
C GLY A 91 48.15 28.43 2.19
N SER A 92 46.94 28.53 1.63
CA SER A 92 46.19 29.80 1.60
C SER A 92 44.87 29.80 2.37
N THR A 93 44.34 28.64 2.74
CA THR A 93 43.01 28.48 3.33
C THR A 93 43.04 28.39 4.85
N LEU A 94 41.98 28.87 5.50
CA LEU A 94 41.77 28.74 6.94
C LEU A 94 41.52 27.25 7.26
N GLU A 95 42.30 26.66 8.15
CA GLU A 95 42.18 25.25 8.55
C GLU A 95 40.76 24.86 8.98
N GLY A 96 40.04 25.78 9.65
CA GLY A 96 38.65 25.58 10.05
C GLY A 96 37.66 25.44 8.89
N LEU A 97 37.94 26.08 7.75
CA LEU A 97 37.10 26.00 6.55
C LEU A 97 37.24 24.62 5.88
N ASP A 98 38.47 24.12 5.80
CA ASP A 98 38.77 22.80 5.24
C ASP A 98 38.15 21.69 6.10
N LEU A 99 38.23 21.82 7.44
CA LEU A 99 37.55 20.92 8.37
C LEU A 99 36.02 20.94 8.20
N ALA A 100 35.42 22.14 8.12
CA ALA A 100 33.98 22.28 7.94
C ALA A 100 33.50 21.69 6.60
N PHE A 101 34.29 21.86 5.53
CA PHE A 101 34.02 21.26 4.23
C PHE A 101 34.06 19.73 4.30
N GLY A 102 35.12 19.15 4.87
CA GLY A 102 35.23 17.69 5.03
C GLY A 102 34.11 17.09 5.89
N LEU A 103 33.75 17.76 7.00
CA LEU A 103 32.69 17.31 7.90
C LEU A 103 31.32 17.35 7.20
N THR A 104 30.97 18.47 6.57
CA THR A 104 29.69 18.59 5.84
C THR A 104 29.61 17.58 4.70
N MET A 105 30.74 17.32 4.02
CA MET A 105 30.82 16.31 2.97
C MET A 105 30.52 14.90 3.49
N ALA A 106 31.14 14.52 4.60
CA ALA A 106 30.92 13.23 5.25
C ALA A 106 29.45 13.07 5.69
N ILE A 107 28.85 14.13 6.23
CA ILE A 107 27.43 14.14 6.63
C ILE A 107 26.51 13.94 5.41
N VAL A 108 26.75 14.63 4.30
CA VAL A 108 25.95 14.46 3.06
C VAL A 108 25.98 13.00 2.62
N VAL A 109 27.18 12.42 2.49
CA VAL A 109 27.34 11.03 2.04
C VAL A 109 26.69 10.05 3.01
N ALA A 110 26.92 10.21 4.32
CA ALA A 110 26.35 9.34 5.33
C ALA A 110 24.80 9.37 5.31
N LEU A 111 24.20 10.55 5.23
CA LEU A 111 22.74 10.70 5.19
C LEU A 111 22.15 10.14 3.88
N SER A 112 22.77 10.45 2.73
CA SER A 112 22.30 9.96 1.42
C SER A 112 22.41 8.44 1.29
N VAL A 113 23.52 7.83 1.74
CA VAL A 113 23.71 6.37 1.69
C VAL A 113 22.74 5.66 2.63
N ASN A 114 22.57 6.15 3.88
CA ASN A 114 21.60 5.56 4.81
C ASN A 114 20.16 5.66 4.28
N SER A 115 19.80 6.79 3.70
CA SER A 115 18.49 6.95 3.04
C SER A 115 18.31 5.95 1.89
N MET A 116 19.30 5.81 1.01
CA MET A 116 19.27 4.86 -0.10
C MET A 116 19.12 3.43 0.40
N SER A 117 19.91 3.02 1.40
CA SER A 117 19.86 1.69 1.99
C SER A 117 18.52 1.38 2.63
N LEU A 118 17.94 2.31 3.40
CA LEU A 118 16.60 2.12 3.97
C LEU A 118 15.54 2.00 2.89
N CYS A 119 15.54 2.86 1.87
CA CYS A 119 14.59 2.73 0.77
C CYS A 119 14.75 1.41 0.01
N GLY A 120 15.97 0.91 -0.15
CA GLY A 120 16.23 -0.42 -0.73
C GLY A 120 15.66 -1.57 0.12
N LEU A 121 15.83 -1.50 1.44
CA LEU A 121 15.29 -2.50 2.37
C LEU A 121 13.75 -2.48 2.40
N ILE A 122 13.14 -1.29 2.44
CA ILE A 122 11.68 -1.12 2.38
C ILE A 122 11.15 -1.65 1.04
N HIS A 123 11.82 -1.33 -0.07
CA HIS A 123 11.44 -1.82 -1.40
C HIS A 123 11.48 -3.34 -1.47
N ALA A 124 12.55 -3.98 -0.96
CA ALA A 124 12.65 -5.43 -0.89
C ALA A 124 11.56 -6.06 -0.01
N ALA A 125 11.25 -5.45 1.13
CA ALA A 125 10.17 -5.89 2.02
C ALA A 125 8.79 -5.80 1.33
N VAL A 126 8.48 -4.67 0.69
CA VAL A 126 7.22 -4.47 -0.05
C VAL A 126 7.10 -5.45 -1.21
N MET A 127 8.17 -5.72 -1.95
CA MET A 127 8.15 -6.72 -3.02
C MET A 127 7.95 -8.15 -2.50
N LYS A 128 8.59 -8.50 -1.39
CA LYS A 128 8.43 -9.82 -0.77
C LYS A 128 6.99 -10.01 -0.27
N THR A 129 6.45 -9.03 0.45
CA THR A 129 5.09 -9.13 0.98
C THR A 129 4.04 -9.01 -0.13
N GLY A 130 4.29 -8.19 -1.17
CA GLY A 130 3.43 -8.07 -2.35
C GLY A 130 3.20 -9.40 -3.07
N LYS A 131 4.23 -10.24 -3.19
CA LYS A 131 4.10 -11.60 -3.77
C LYS A 131 3.22 -12.52 -2.93
N MET A 132 3.20 -12.35 -1.61
CA MET A 132 2.36 -13.16 -0.72
C MET A 132 0.87 -12.79 -0.84
N TYR A 133 0.55 -11.52 -1.10
CA TYR A 133 -0.83 -11.05 -1.25
C TYR A 133 -1.51 -11.43 -2.56
N VAL A 134 -0.73 -11.89 -3.54
CA VAL A 134 -1.22 -12.39 -4.84
C VAL A 134 -1.06 -13.91 -4.90
N ALA A 135 -0.79 -14.56 -3.77
CA ALA A 135 -0.61 -16.01 -3.74
C ALA A 135 -1.96 -16.73 -3.93
N GLU A 136 -1.98 -17.72 -4.82
CA GLU A 136 -3.13 -18.59 -5.09
C GLU A 136 -3.67 -19.27 -3.82
N SER A 137 -2.81 -19.47 -2.80
CA SER A 137 -3.24 -20.01 -1.51
C SER A 137 -4.17 -19.07 -0.75
N GLU A 138 -3.94 -17.75 -0.79
CA GLU A 138 -4.83 -16.78 -0.11
C GLU A 138 -6.17 -16.66 -0.84
N GLU A 139 -6.14 -16.77 -2.17
CA GLU A 139 -7.35 -16.86 -2.98
C GLU A 139 -8.16 -18.10 -2.62
N ALA A 140 -7.51 -19.28 -2.57
CA ALA A 140 -8.18 -20.54 -2.24
C ALA A 140 -8.81 -20.50 -0.83
N GLU A 141 -8.12 -19.94 0.17
CA GLU A 141 -8.68 -19.74 1.51
C GLU A 141 -9.85 -18.75 1.54
N PHE A 142 -9.79 -17.70 0.72
CA PHE A 142 -10.89 -16.76 0.58
C PHE A 142 -12.10 -17.40 -0.10
N MET A 143 -11.90 -18.12 -1.21
CA MET A 143 -12.97 -18.84 -1.91
C MET A 143 -13.61 -19.91 -1.04
N LYS A 144 -12.82 -20.63 -0.25
CA LYS A 144 -13.33 -21.61 0.73
C LYS A 144 -14.28 -20.94 1.73
N ARG A 145 -13.89 -19.81 2.32
CA ARG A 145 -14.75 -19.04 3.24
C ARG A 145 -16.01 -18.51 2.56
N CYS A 146 -15.92 -18.06 1.31
CA CYS A 146 -17.08 -17.60 0.55
C CYS A 146 -18.07 -18.73 0.26
N ARG A 147 -17.55 -19.93 -0.05
CA ARG A 147 -18.36 -21.13 -0.24
C ARG A 147 -19.04 -21.59 1.05
N GLU A 148 -18.29 -21.62 2.16
CA GLU A 148 -18.85 -21.92 3.49
C GLU A 148 -19.96 -20.93 3.87
N PHE A 149 -19.75 -19.64 3.59
CA PHE A 149 -20.76 -18.60 3.79
C PHE A 149 -22.01 -18.83 2.93
N ALA A 150 -21.86 -19.21 1.65
CA ALA A 150 -22.99 -19.50 0.77
C ALA A 150 -23.85 -20.67 1.29
N LEU A 151 -23.21 -21.68 1.91
CA LEU A 151 -23.90 -22.86 2.45
C LEU A 151 -24.54 -22.63 3.82
N GLN A 152 -23.96 -21.77 4.66
CA GLN A 152 -24.38 -21.55 6.05
C GLN A 152 -25.12 -20.23 6.27
N TYR A 153 -25.51 -19.57 5.18
CA TYR A 153 -26.07 -18.23 5.20
C TYR A 153 -27.31 -18.08 6.10
N CYS A 154 -27.28 -17.13 7.03
CA CYS A 154 -28.45 -16.66 7.78
C CYS A 154 -28.77 -15.19 7.46
N SER A 155 -30.06 -14.83 7.56
CA SER A 155 -30.51 -13.44 7.34
C SER A 155 -29.83 -12.50 8.34
N GLY A 156 -29.08 -11.52 7.82
CA GLY A 156 -28.26 -10.58 8.61
C GLY A 156 -26.76 -10.86 8.59
N ASP A 157 -26.32 -12.01 8.06
CA ASP A 157 -24.89 -12.30 7.91
C ASP A 157 -24.27 -11.52 6.73
N HIS A 158 -22.99 -11.17 6.87
CA HIS A 158 -22.23 -10.43 5.86
C HIS A 158 -21.19 -11.32 5.17
N PRO A 159 -20.90 -11.08 3.88
CA PRO A 159 -19.92 -11.87 3.15
C PRO A 159 -18.52 -11.73 3.77
N PRO A 160 -17.73 -12.81 3.78
CA PRO A 160 -16.37 -12.78 4.30
C PRO A 160 -15.52 -11.82 3.47
N GLN A 161 -14.61 -11.13 4.14
CA GLN A 161 -13.71 -10.18 3.49
C GLN A 161 -12.26 -10.71 3.43
N PRO A 162 -11.47 -10.24 2.46
CA PRO A 162 -10.02 -10.45 2.45
C PRO A 162 -9.42 -9.89 3.75
N ARG A 163 -8.63 -10.70 4.47
CA ARG A 163 -8.18 -10.35 5.83
C ARG A 163 -6.96 -9.45 5.88
N ARG A 164 -6.06 -9.55 4.89
CA ARG A 164 -4.74 -8.93 4.98
C ARG A 164 -4.55 -7.83 3.93
N ASP A 165 -4.53 -6.59 4.39
CA ASP A 165 -4.37 -5.39 3.58
C ASP A 165 -2.91 -4.92 3.59
N ILE A 166 -2.30 -4.83 2.40
CA ILE A 166 -0.95 -4.28 2.22
C ILE A 166 -0.84 -2.85 2.78
N LYS A 167 -1.92 -2.07 2.73
CA LYS A 167 -1.92 -0.70 3.27
C LYS A 167 -1.74 -0.70 4.77
N SER A 168 -2.29 -1.69 5.47
CA SER A 168 -2.10 -1.85 6.92
C SER A 168 -0.67 -2.28 7.25
N PHE A 169 -0.09 -3.17 6.43
CA PHE A 169 1.33 -3.50 6.54
C PHE A 169 2.22 -2.26 6.35
N TRP A 170 1.98 -1.48 5.30
CA TRP A 170 2.72 -0.26 5.03
C TRP A 170 2.63 0.74 6.19
N LEU A 171 1.42 0.99 6.69
CA LEU A 171 1.20 1.92 7.80
C LEU A 171 1.89 1.51 9.10
N ASN A 172 1.92 0.22 9.41
CA ASN A 172 2.46 -0.25 10.69
C ASN A 172 3.98 -0.41 10.67
N TYR A 173 4.58 -0.69 9.51
CA TYR A 173 5.99 -1.07 9.43
C TYR A 173 6.84 -0.20 8.52
N CYS A 174 6.26 0.37 7.46
CA CYS A 174 7.03 1.06 6.41
C CYS A 174 6.89 2.57 6.47
N GLU A 175 5.76 3.11 6.91
CA GLU A 175 5.46 4.55 6.86
C GLU A 175 6.49 5.36 7.68
N ASP A 176 6.73 4.99 8.93
CA ASP A 176 7.67 5.71 9.80
C ASP A 176 9.11 5.63 9.29
N GLU A 177 9.53 4.45 8.83
CA GLU A 177 10.89 4.25 8.30
C GLU A 177 11.09 4.97 6.96
N TRP A 178 10.07 5.00 6.12
CA TRP A 178 10.07 5.78 4.88
C TRP A 178 10.16 7.28 5.19
N GLN A 179 9.43 7.80 6.17
CA GLN A 179 9.51 9.20 6.58
C GLN A 179 10.91 9.56 7.11
N ARG A 180 11.54 8.65 7.87
CA ARG A 180 12.93 8.82 8.32
C ARG A 180 13.91 8.85 7.15
N ALA A 181 13.78 7.93 6.19
CA ALA A 181 14.60 7.94 4.98
C ALA A 181 14.41 9.24 4.19
N PHE A 182 13.16 9.66 4.01
CA PHE A 182 12.84 10.91 3.33
C PHE A 182 13.44 12.13 4.03
N PHE A 183 13.38 12.17 5.36
CA PHE A 183 14.03 13.19 6.18
C PHE A 183 15.55 13.21 5.98
N MET A 184 16.22 12.06 6.06
CA MET A 184 17.68 11.98 5.91
C MET A 184 18.16 12.46 4.54
N PHE A 185 17.49 12.06 3.47
CA PHE A 185 17.77 12.58 2.13
C PHE A 185 17.53 14.08 2.01
N SER A 186 16.41 14.58 2.56
CA SER A 186 16.11 16.02 2.52
C SER A 186 17.17 16.82 3.29
N ALA A 187 17.56 16.33 4.46
CA ALA A 187 18.65 16.89 5.24
C ALA A 187 19.98 16.83 4.47
N SER A 188 20.29 15.74 3.76
CA SER A 188 21.51 15.64 2.96
C SER A 188 21.55 16.67 1.83
N VAL A 189 20.42 16.92 1.15
CA VAL A 189 20.34 17.99 0.14
C VAL A 189 20.57 19.36 0.76
N GLY A 190 20.00 19.62 1.94
CA GLY A 190 20.22 20.88 2.67
C GLY A 190 21.69 21.09 3.06
N VAL A 191 22.34 20.07 3.62
CA VAL A 191 23.77 20.12 3.96
C VAL A 191 24.63 20.24 2.70
N PHE A 192 24.19 19.67 1.58
CA PHE A 192 24.91 19.76 0.31
C PHE A 192 25.00 21.20 -0.23
N TYR A 193 23.94 22.01 -0.08
CA TYR A 193 24.02 23.45 -0.39
C TYR A 193 25.07 24.19 0.46
N VAL A 194 25.14 23.86 1.75
CA VAL A 194 26.16 24.43 2.65
C VAL A 194 27.56 24.00 2.20
N ASN A 195 27.73 22.72 1.85
CA ASN A 195 28.99 22.20 1.35
C ASN A 195 29.45 22.91 0.07
N LEU A 196 28.55 23.15 -0.89
CA LEU A 196 28.85 23.91 -2.11
C LEU A 196 29.23 25.37 -1.83
N ALA A 197 28.58 26.01 -0.85
CA ALA A 197 28.96 27.35 -0.41
C ALA A 197 30.38 27.35 0.17
N LEU A 198 30.71 26.41 1.07
CA LEU A 198 32.06 26.27 1.62
C LEU A 198 33.11 26.00 0.53
N ALA A 199 32.78 25.11 -0.42
CA ALA A 199 33.64 24.80 -1.56
C ALA A 199 33.99 26.05 -2.39
N SER A 200 33.05 27.00 -2.53
CA SER A 200 33.31 28.25 -3.26
C SER A 200 34.38 29.12 -2.58
N TRP A 201 34.42 29.14 -1.24
CA TRP A 201 35.42 29.88 -0.47
C TRP A 201 36.79 29.21 -0.53
N ILE A 202 36.84 27.88 -0.53
CA ILE A 202 38.11 27.15 -0.68
C ILE A 202 38.65 27.33 -2.11
N LYS A 203 37.80 27.23 -3.14
CA LYS A 203 38.23 27.31 -4.55
C LYS A 203 38.63 28.72 -4.97
N PHE A 204 37.86 29.73 -4.58
CA PHE A 204 38.04 31.12 -5.00
C PHE A 204 38.64 32.00 -3.91
N ASN A 205 39.51 31.44 -3.07
CA ASN A 205 40.16 32.17 -1.98
C ASN A 205 40.91 33.44 -2.45
N SER A 206 41.46 33.42 -3.68
CA SER A 206 42.13 34.59 -4.27
C SER A 206 41.17 35.67 -4.79
N VAL A 207 39.90 35.34 -5.07
CA VAL A 207 38.90 36.25 -5.65
C VAL A 207 37.63 36.19 -4.81
N THR A 208 37.62 36.99 -3.73
CA THR A 208 36.51 37.04 -2.76
C THR A 208 35.16 37.38 -3.39
N ILE A 209 35.15 38.22 -4.43
CA ILE A 209 33.94 38.57 -5.18
C ILE A 209 33.31 37.31 -5.80
N ALA A 210 34.11 36.44 -6.41
CA ALA A 210 33.61 35.22 -7.02
C ALA A 210 33.02 34.26 -5.96
N ALA A 211 33.70 34.08 -4.83
CA ALA A 211 33.18 33.28 -3.71
C ALA A 211 31.86 33.83 -3.15
N SER A 212 31.75 35.15 -3.01
CA SER A 212 30.52 35.80 -2.52
C SER A 212 29.34 35.62 -3.47
N ILE A 213 29.55 35.73 -4.79
CA ILE A 213 28.51 35.54 -5.80
C ILE A 213 28.02 34.08 -5.77
N MET A 214 28.94 33.12 -5.75
CA MET A 214 28.60 31.70 -5.68
C MET A 214 27.81 31.36 -4.41
N THR A 215 28.26 31.87 -3.26
CA THR A 215 27.57 31.69 -1.98
C THR A 215 26.16 32.30 -2.02
N ALA A 216 25.98 33.48 -2.61
CA ALA A 216 24.66 34.10 -2.76
C ALA A 216 23.72 33.25 -3.63
N VAL A 217 24.21 32.72 -4.76
CA VAL A 217 23.43 31.84 -5.64
C VAL A 217 23.01 30.56 -4.91
N PHE A 218 23.92 29.90 -4.21
CA PHE A 218 23.59 28.71 -3.40
C PHE A 218 22.65 29.04 -2.25
N GLY A 219 22.80 30.22 -1.62
CA GLY A 219 21.91 30.70 -0.56
C GLY A 219 20.47 30.91 -1.05
N VAL A 220 20.28 31.53 -2.23
CA VAL A 220 18.95 31.66 -2.85
C VAL A 220 18.35 30.29 -3.18
N GLY A 221 19.16 29.38 -3.74
CA GLY A 221 18.74 28.00 -4.01
C GLY A 221 18.32 27.26 -2.74
N PHE A 222 19.07 27.42 -1.65
CA PHE A 222 18.76 26.82 -0.35
C PHE A 222 17.48 27.38 0.26
N VAL A 223 17.26 28.70 0.21
CA VAL A 223 16.00 29.31 0.68
C VAL A 223 14.81 28.81 -0.13
N TYR A 224 14.96 28.71 -1.46
CA TYR A 224 13.92 28.14 -2.32
C TYR A 224 13.64 26.67 -2.00
N PHE A 225 14.70 25.89 -1.77
CA PHE A 225 14.60 24.50 -1.30
C PHE A 225 13.82 24.39 0.02
N LEU A 226 14.13 25.23 1.01
CA LEU A 226 13.39 25.27 2.28
C LEU A 226 11.93 25.64 2.09
N TYR A 227 11.63 26.59 1.20
CA TYR A 227 10.26 26.96 0.86
C TYR A 227 9.47 25.80 0.25
N ILE A 228 10.06 25.09 -0.71
CA ILE A 228 9.45 23.87 -1.29
C ILE A 228 9.24 22.82 -0.20
N HIS A 229 10.27 22.54 0.61
CA HIS A 229 10.16 21.56 1.67
C HIS A 229 9.07 21.92 2.67
N ALA A 230 9.02 23.15 3.17
CA ALA A 230 7.99 23.59 4.12
C ALA A 230 6.58 23.47 3.53
N ARG A 231 6.41 23.81 2.24
CA ARG A 231 5.12 23.75 1.54
C ARG A 231 4.63 22.30 1.35
N TRP A 232 5.52 21.39 0.97
CA TRP A 232 5.14 20.04 0.54
C TRP A 232 5.34 18.97 1.62
N TRP A 233 6.12 19.24 2.67
CA TRP A 233 6.37 18.31 3.77
C TRP A 233 5.08 17.84 4.44
N GLY A 234 4.21 18.79 4.81
CA GLY A 234 2.95 18.50 5.50
C GLY A 234 2.05 17.53 4.72
N PRO A 235 1.67 17.84 3.47
CA PRO A 235 0.86 16.95 2.64
C PRO A 235 1.51 15.58 2.41
N VAL A 236 2.81 15.53 2.12
CA VAL A 236 3.53 14.28 1.85
C VAL A 236 3.52 13.35 3.06
N VAL A 237 3.78 13.89 4.26
CA VAL A 237 3.86 13.14 5.52
C VAL A 237 2.47 12.83 6.11
N LYS A 238 1.46 13.68 5.89
CA LYS A 238 0.11 13.52 6.49
C LYS A 238 -0.91 12.83 5.58
N SER A 239 -0.56 12.50 4.34
CA SER A 239 -1.55 12.09 3.32
C SER A 239 -2.27 10.77 3.61
N VAL A 240 -1.70 9.86 4.39
CA VAL A 240 -2.33 8.54 4.58
C VAL A 240 -3.43 8.53 5.64
N SER A 241 -3.42 9.46 6.61
CA SER A 241 -4.39 9.46 7.71
C SER A 241 -5.71 10.19 7.41
N ARG A 242 -5.76 11.09 6.41
CA ARG A 242 -6.95 11.91 6.12
C ARG A 242 -7.85 11.41 4.98
N ALA A 243 -7.42 10.42 4.20
CA ALA A 243 -8.25 9.78 3.19
C ALA A 243 -9.31 8.82 3.80
N TYR A 244 -9.38 8.74 5.13
CA TYR A 244 -10.42 8.01 5.84
C TYR A 244 -11.64 8.90 5.97
N GLY A 245 -12.55 8.71 5.01
CA GLY A 245 -13.91 9.25 5.03
C GLY A 245 -14.69 8.82 6.28
N PRO A 246 -15.96 9.25 6.38
CA PRO A 246 -16.75 9.18 7.61
C PRO A 246 -16.77 7.79 8.23
N SER A 247 -16.79 7.77 9.57
CA SER A 247 -16.90 6.59 10.41
C SER A 247 -17.99 5.65 9.90
N LEU A 248 -17.63 4.38 9.67
CA LEU A 248 -18.47 3.25 9.23
C LEU A 248 -19.77 3.03 10.02
N LYS A 249 -19.96 3.73 11.15
CA LYS A 249 -21.22 3.79 11.89
C LYS A 249 -22.38 4.35 11.05
N ASP A 250 -22.10 5.21 10.08
CA ASP A 250 -23.14 5.77 9.20
C ASP A 250 -23.58 4.77 8.09
N LEU A 251 -22.84 3.67 7.90
CA LEU A 251 -23.17 2.58 6.95
C LEU A 251 -23.77 1.33 7.62
N GLU A 252 -23.83 1.28 8.96
CA GLU A 252 -24.46 0.18 9.71
C GLU A 252 -25.98 0.07 9.46
N ALA A 253 -26.61 1.09 8.88
CA ALA A 253 -28.06 1.14 8.66
C ALA A 253 -28.54 0.41 7.38
N HIS A 254 -27.65 -0.01 6.47
CA HIS A 254 -28.07 -0.65 5.23
C HIS A 254 -27.93 -2.17 5.30
N MET A 255 -29.11 -2.76 5.49
CA MET A 255 -29.51 -4.16 5.53
C MET A 255 -28.71 -5.12 4.64
N GLY A 256 -28.35 -6.27 5.21
CA GLY A 256 -27.71 -7.38 4.50
C GLY A 256 -28.59 -7.99 3.39
N LEU A 257 -27.88 -8.63 2.44
CA LEU A 257 -28.27 -9.21 1.13
C LEU A 257 -28.28 -8.26 -0.08
N PRO A 258 -28.24 -8.80 -1.31
CA PRO A 258 -27.19 -9.58 -1.97
C PRO A 258 -26.08 -8.68 -2.55
N PHE A 259 -26.12 -7.37 -2.30
CA PHE A 259 -25.26 -6.35 -2.92
C PHE A 259 -24.02 -6.00 -2.08
N ASP A 260 -23.91 -6.53 -0.86
CA ASP A 260 -22.79 -6.26 0.06
C ASP A 260 -21.42 -6.67 -0.51
N TRP A 261 -21.38 -7.59 -1.48
CA TRP A 261 -20.16 -7.94 -2.23
C TRP A 261 -19.57 -6.77 -3.03
N HIS A 262 -20.36 -5.72 -3.28
CA HIS A 262 -19.90 -4.51 -3.98
C HIS A 262 -19.51 -3.38 -3.02
N LEU A 263 -19.81 -3.52 -1.73
CA LEU A 263 -19.38 -2.55 -0.73
C LEU A 263 -17.87 -2.68 -0.49
N ARG A 264 -17.23 -1.56 -0.13
CA ARG A 264 -15.82 -1.58 0.24
C ARG A 264 -15.61 -2.49 1.46
N PRO A 265 -14.49 -3.24 1.52
CA PRO A 265 -14.14 -4.00 2.71
C PRO A 265 -14.24 -3.12 3.97
N ARG A 266 -14.99 -3.59 4.97
CA ARG A 266 -15.06 -2.98 6.29
C ARG A 266 -13.68 -3.09 6.90
N ARG A 267 -13.13 -1.97 7.38
CA ARG A 267 -11.96 -2.06 8.25
C ARG A 267 -12.39 -2.73 9.53
N PHE A 268 -11.78 -3.87 9.84
CA PHE A 268 -11.81 -4.41 11.19
C PHE A 268 -11.16 -3.37 12.10
N GLY A 269 -11.98 -2.50 12.69
CA GLY A 269 -11.63 -1.90 13.97
C GLY A 269 -11.31 -3.07 14.89
N SER A 270 -10.21 -2.99 15.62
CA SER A 270 -9.82 -3.93 16.66
C SER A 270 -11.02 -4.21 17.57
N MET A 271 -11.82 -5.23 17.23
CA MET A 271 -12.74 -5.83 18.18
C MET A 271 -11.86 -6.72 19.02
N ALA A 272 -11.66 -6.24 20.25
CA ALA A 272 -11.25 -6.96 21.43
C ALA A 272 -11.23 -8.48 21.21
N ALA A 273 -10.04 -9.05 21.39
CA ALA A 273 -9.91 -10.42 21.82
C ALA A 273 -10.76 -10.58 23.10
N GLY A 274 -12.00 -11.02 22.92
CA GLY A 274 -12.89 -11.47 23.98
C GLY A 274 -12.27 -12.71 24.59
N HIS A 275 -11.47 -12.49 25.61
CA HIS A 275 -10.90 -13.48 26.51
C HIS A 275 -12.03 -14.40 27.02
N PRO A 276 -12.02 -15.71 26.75
CA PRO A 276 -12.95 -16.63 27.39
C PRO A 276 -12.47 -16.90 28.81
N SER A 277 -12.72 -15.96 29.70
CA SER A 277 -12.66 -16.19 31.15
C SER A 277 -14.06 -16.58 31.62
N ASN A 278 -14.38 -17.88 31.53
CA ASN A 278 -15.39 -18.53 32.35
C ASN A 278 -15.37 -20.04 32.09
N LEU A 279 -14.50 -20.75 32.80
CA LEU A 279 -14.76 -22.10 33.27
C LEU A 279 -14.59 -22.07 34.79
N LYS A 280 -15.72 -21.93 35.49
CA LYS A 280 -15.88 -22.23 36.90
C LYS A 280 -15.83 -23.75 37.08
N GLU A 281 -15.03 -24.16 38.07
CA GLU A 281 -15.24 -25.28 39.01
C GLU A 281 -15.61 -26.66 38.43
N ARG A 282 -14.62 -27.56 38.41
CA ARG A 282 -14.62 -28.81 39.18
C ARG A 282 -13.20 -29.32 39.37
#